data_AF-A0A0K1H2G5-F1
#
_entry.id   AF-A0A0K1H2G5-F1
#
_cell.length_a   1.000
_cell.length_b   1.000
_cell.length_c   1.000
_cell.angle_alpha   90.00
_cell.angle_beta   90.00
_cell.angle_gamma   90.00
#
_symmetry.space_group_name_H-M   'P 1'
#
loop_
_entity.id
_entity.type
_entity.pdbx_description
1 polymer ?
#
loop_
_entity_poly.entity_id
_entity_poly.type
_entity_poly.pdbx_seq_one_letter_code
_entity_poly.pdbx_strand_id
1 'polypeptide(L)' 'MNYLNTSFIRQFISERGKILSRRINKLTLKQQRFVTLAIKQARILSLLPFFYNYKKIYRFKSIHRPINLRIKKKNFN' A
#
# COMPACT_ATOMS: atom_id res chain seq x y z
N MET A 1 -21.40 -8.12 9.46
CA MET A 1 -20.34 -7.09 9.32
C MET A 1 -20.77 -6.14 8.21
N ASN A 2 -21.25 -4.96 8.60
CA ASN A 2 -21.83 -3.99 7.69
C ASN A 2 -20.71 -3.21 6.96
N TYR A 3 -20.87 -2.91 5.67
CA TYR A 3 -19.84 -2.24 4.85
C TYR A 3 -19.58 -0.77 5.26
N LEU A 4 -20.46 -0.20 6.08
CA LEU A 4 -20.38 1.18 6.58
C LEU A 4 -19.27 1.38 7.61
N ASN A 5 -18.83 0.31 8.30
CA ASN A 5 -17.77 0.39 9.31
C ASN A 5 -16.38 0.37 8.66
N THR A 6 -16.06 1.42 7.92
CA THR A 6 -14.81 1.55 7.13
C THR A 6 -13.54 1.46 7.99
N SER A 7 -13.59 1.89 9.25
CA SER A 7 -12.47 1.80 10.20
C SER A 7 -12.06 0.35 10.53
N PHE A 8 -13.05 -0.51 10.75
CA PHE A 8 -12.84 -1.94 11.00
C PHE A 8 -12.38 -2.65 9.73
N ILE A 9 -13.02 -2.34 8.59
CA ILE A 9 -12.73 -2.95 7.30
C ILE A 9 -11.31 -2.61 6.82
N ARG A 10 -10.80 -1.42 7.15
CA ARG A 10 -9.43 -0.99 6.83
C ARG A 10 -8.34 -1.91 7.41
N GLN A 11 -8.59 -2.59 8.52
CA GLN A 11 -7.60 -3.50 9.13
C GLN A 11 -7.38 -4.77 8.28
N PHE A 12 -8.33 -5.12 7.41
CA PHE A 12 -8.27 -6.32 6.57
C PHE A 12 -7.74 -6.05 5.14
N ILE A 13 -7.25 -4.83 4.89
CA ILE A 13 -6.60 -4.46 3.63
C ILE A 13 -5.15 -4.06 3.87
N SER A 14 -4.30 -4.32 2.88
CA SER A 14 -2.92 -3.86 2.87
C SER A 14 -2.85 -2.35 2.61
N GLU A 15 -1.68 -1.76 2.85
CA GLU A 15 -1.41 -0.36 2.53
C GLU A 15 -1.63 -0.01 1.05
N ARG A 16 -1.43 -0.99 0.14
CA ARG A 16 -1.71 -0.83 -1.29
C ARG A 16 -3.19 -0.94 -1.63
N GLY A 17 -4.03 -1.29 -0.67
CA GLY A 17 -5.46 -1.46 -0.83
C GLY A 17 -5.87 -2.88 -1.23
N LYS A 18 -4.98 -3.88 -1.21
CA LYS A 18 -5.33 -5.28 -1.53
C LYS A 18 -5.96 -5.97 -0.30
N ILE A 19 -6.91 -6.88 -0.50
CA ILE A 19 -7.52 -7.65 0.60
C ILE A 19 -6.48 -8.62 1.16
N LEU A 20 -6.30 -8.63 2.48
CA LEU A 20 -5.38 -9.53 3.17
C LEU A 20 -5.95 -10.96 3.20
N SER A 21 -5.05 -11.94 3.15
CA SER A 21 -5.44 -13.35 3.19
C SER A 21 -5.94 -13.76 4.58
N ARG A 22 -6.78 -14.80 4.63
CA ARG A 22 -7.30 -15.36 5.90
C ARG A 22 -6.19 -15.73 6.89
N ARG A 23 -5.04 -16.23 6.39
CA ARG A 23 -3.89 -16.64 7.22
C ARG A 23 -3.31 -15.47 8.01
N ILE A 24 -3.31 -14.28 7.42
CA ILE A 24 -2.82 -13.05 8.05
C ILE A 24 -3.87 -12.53 9.03
N ASN A 25 -5.12 -12.50 8.61
CA ASN A 25 -6.23 -11.97 9.42
C ASN A 25 -6.62 -12.87 10.60
N LYS A 26 -6.20 -14.15 10.60
CA LYS A 26 -6.54 -15.18 11.60
C LYS A 26 -8.05 -15.32 11.84
N LEU A 27 -8.84 -15.19 10.77
CA LEU A 27 -10.30 -15.35 10.80
C LEU A 27 -10.75 -16.77 10.43
N THR A 28 -11.97 -17.12 10.85
CA THR A 28 -12.67 -18.29 10.32
C THR A 28 -13.03 -18.09 8.85
N LEU A 29 -13.26 -19.18 8.11
CA LEU A 29 -13.63 -19.11 6.69
C LEU A 29 -14.91 -18.30 6.47
N LYS A 30 -15.92 -18.51 7.32
CA LYS A 30 -17.21 -17.82 7.27
C LYS A 30 -17.02 -16.30 7.46
N GLN A 31 -16.27 -15.90 8.47
CA GLN A 31 -15.95 -14.48 8.72
C GLN A 31 -15.18 -13.85 7.56
N GLN A 32 -14.17 -14.53 7.02
CA GLN A 32 -13.40 -14.01 5.88
C GLN A 32 -14.29 -13.77 4.65
N ARG A 33 -15.25 -14.68 4.35
CA ARG A 33 -16.21 -14.49 3.26
C ARG A 33 -17.06 -13.22 3.47
N PHE A 34 -17.56 -13.02 4.68
CA PHE A 34 -18.32 -11.81 5.02
C PHE A 34 -17.49 -10.53 4.89
N VAL A 35 -16.25 -10.53 5.40
CA VAL A 35 -15.33 -9.38 5.27
C VAL A 35 -15.02 -9.09 3.81
N THR A 36 -14.78 -10.12 3.00
CA THR A 36 -14.49 -9.96 1.58
C THR A 36 -15.67 -9.35 0.83
N LEU A 37 -16.90 -9.77 1.13
CA LEU A 37 -18.11 -9.19 0.55
C LEU A 37 -18.28 -7.72 0.96
N ALA A 38 -18.12 -7.41 2.23
CA ALA A 38 -18.22 -6.04 2.74
C ALA A 38 -17.17 -5.11 2.12
N ILE A 39 -15.91 -5.56 1.95
CA ILE A 39 -14.87 -4.78 1.26
C ILE A 39 -15.24 -4.51 -0.20
N LYS A 40 -15.78 -5.51 -0.91
CA LYS A 40 -16.18 -5.34 -2.31
C LYS A 40 -17.33 -4.33 -2.44
N GLN A 41 -18.34 -4.42 -1.58
CA GLN A 41 -19.45 -3.44 -1.53
C GLN A 41 -18.94 -2.03 -1.24
N ALA A 42 -18.09 -1.87 -0.23
CA ALA A 42 -17.50 -0.58 0.13
C ALA A 42 -16.66 0.04 -1.01
N ARG A 43 -15.98 -0.79 -1.82
CA ARG A 43 -15.24 -0.32 -3.00
C ARG A 43 -16.16 0.15 -4.14
N ILE A 44 -17.28 -0.53 -4.37
CA ILE A 44 -18.28 -0.11 -5.36
C ILE A 44 -18.89 1.23 -4.95
N LEU A 45 -19.11 1.42 -3.65
CA LEU A 45 -19.62 2.67 -3.07
C LEU A 45 -18.53 3.76 -2.90
N SER A 46 -17.33 3.56 -3.44
CA SER A 46 -16.20 4.50 -3.34
C SER A 46 -15.74 4.85 -1.91
N LEU A 47 -16.13 4.06 -0.90
CA LEU A 47 -15.68 4.22 0.49
C LEU A 47 -14.23 3.76 0.70
N LEU A 48 -13.78 2.82 -0.14
CA LEU A 48 -12.43 2.26 -0.15
C LEU A 48 -11.88 2.25 -1.58
N PRO A 49 -10.64 2.68 -1.83
CA PRO A 49 -10.06 2.61 -3.16
C PRO A 49 -9.58 1.19 -3.49
N PHE A 50 -9.54 0.88 -4.78
CA PHE A 50 -9.00 -0.37 -5.30
C PHE A 50 -7.47 -0.42 -5.24
N PHE A 51 -6.83 0.75 -5.32
CA PHE A 51 -5.38 0.89 -5.33
C PHE A 51 -4.97 2.19 -4.65
N TYR A 52 -4.00 2.13 -3.74
CA TYR A 52 -3.33 3.30 -3.20
C TYR A 52 -1.97 3.47 -3.89
N ASN A 53 -1.75 4.65 -4.48
CA ASN A 53 -0.43 5.00 -5.00
C ASN A 53 0.49 5.38 -3.84
N TYR A 54 1.33 4.44 -3.43
CA TYR A 54 2.22 4.58 -2.27
C TYR A 54 3.46 5.44 -2.54
N LYS A 55 3.49 6.25 -3.61
CA LYS A 55 4.54 7.26 -3.84
C LYS A 55 4.47 8.33 -2.73
N LYS A 56 4.84 7.97 -1.50
CA LYS A 56 5.05 8.87 -0.37
C LYS A 56 6.44 9.48 -0.53
N ILE A 57 6.44 10.80 -0.78
CA ILE A 57 7.28 11.82 -0.14
C ILE A 57 8.81 11.81 -0.42
N TYR A 58 9.40 10.74 -0.92
CA TYR A 58 10.83 10.74 -1.30
C TYR A 58 11.19 11.62 -2.51
N ARG A 59 10.20 12.22 -3.19
CA ARG A 59 10.45 13.18 -4.29
C ARG A 59 10.92 14.56 -3.82
N PHE A 60 10.80 14.91 -2.53
CA PHE A 60 11.25 16.21 -2.02
C PHE A 60 12.69 16.21 -1.46
N LYS A 61 13.37 15.06 -1.38
CA LYS A 61 14.70 14.95 -0.73
C LYS A 61 15.90 14.96 -1.68
N SER A 62 15.71 15.31 -2.96
CA SER A 62 16.75 15.28 -4.00
C SER A 62 17.05 16.65 -4.62
N ILE A 63 17.04 17.73 -3.83
CA ILE A 63 17.40 19.08 -4.32
C ILE A 63 18.92 19.33 -4.35
N HIS A 64 19.76 18.45 -3.78
CA HIS A 64 21.22 18.56 -3.94
C HIS A 64 21.83 17.24 -4.42
N ARG A 65 22.15 17.15 -5.71
CA ARG A 65 23.06 16.14 -6.26
C ARG A 65 24.41 16.85 -6.46
N PRO A 66 25.46 16.62 -5.66
CA PRO A 66 26.75 17.20 -5.98
C PRO A 66 27.25 16.59 -7.29
N ILE A 67 27.72 17.45 -8.18
CA ILE A 67 28.45 17.06 -9.38
C ILE A 67 29.75 16.39 -8.91
N ASN A 68 29.81 15.06 -8.97
CA ASN A 68 31.08 14.35 -8.84
C ASN A 68 31.88 14.60 -10.12
N LEU A 69 32.74 15.63 -10.09
CA LEU A 69 33.81 15.82 -11.05
C LEU A 69 34.71 14.58 -11.03
N ARG A 70 34.55 13.73 -12.05
CA ARG A 70 35.34 12.54 -12.27
C ARG A 70 36.79 12.94 -12.60
N ILE A 71 37.64 13.06 -11.59
CA ILE A 71 39.09 13.21 -11.78
C ILE A 71 39.63 11.85 -12.21
N LYS A 72 39.87 11.67 -13.51
CA LYS A 72 40.65 10.55 -14.06
C LYS A 72 42.09 10.67 -13.50
N LYS A 73 42.46 9.82 -12.54
CA LYS A 73 43.88 9.55 -12.28
C LYS A 73 44.45 8.79 -13.49
N LYS A 74 45.26 9.49 -14.28
CA LYS A 74 46.14 8.92 -15.31
C LYS A 74 47.31 8.31 -14.54
N ASN A 75 47.34 6.99 -14.42
CA ASN A 75 48.53 6.28 -13.95
C ASN A 75 49.52 6.25 -15.13
N PHE A 76 50.64 6.95 -15.00
CA PHE A 76 51.82 6.72 -15.83
C PHE A 76 52.68 5.68 -15.10
N ASN A 77 53.01 4.63 -15.85
CA ASN A 77 54.04 3.65 -15.48
C ASN A 77 55.43 4.28 -15.57
#